data_AF-A0A1A8ACJ0-F1
#
_entry.id   AF-A0A1A8ACJ0-F1
#
_cell.length_a   1.000
_cell.length_b   1.000
_cell.length_c   1.000
_cell.angle_alpha   90.00
_cell.angle_beta   90.00
_cell.angle_gamma   90.00
#
_symmetry.space_group_name_H-M   'P 1'
#
loop_
_entity.id
_entity.type
_entity.pdbx_description
1 polymer ?
#
loop_
_entity_poly.entity_id
_entity_poly.type
_entity_poly.pdbx_seq_one_letter_code
_entity_poly.pdbx_strand_id
1 'polypeptide(L)'
;MAGFPAERIGYLTREQSFSACHRLHSVHLSDEENKQVYGKCNNPNGHGHNYKVEVTVRGKIDPITGMVMNLTELKRCIEEVIIIPLDHKNLDKDVPYFADVIR
;
A
#
# COMPACT_ATOMS: atom_id res chain seq x y z
N MET A 1 8.96 -26.28 -39.47
CA MET A 1 9.43 -25.25 -38.53
C MET A 1 8.37 -25.08 -37.46
N ALA A 2 8.61 -25.55 -36.23
CA ALA A 2 7.67 -25.33 -35.13
C ALA A 2 7.77 -23.86 -34.72
N GLY A 3 6.69 -23.09 -34.93
CA GLY A 3 6.64 -21.70 -34.49
C GLY A 3 6.81 -21.62 -32.98
N PHE A 4 7.63 -20.69 -32.50
CA PHE A 4 7.71 -20.41 -31.08
C PHE A 4 6.31 -20.01 -30.58
N PRO A 5 5.81 -20.61 -29.50
CA PRO A 5 4.49 -20.25 -28.97
C PRO A 5 4.48 -18.77 -28.62
N ALA A 6 3.39 -18.09 -28.97
CA ALA A 6 3.19 -16.68 -28.63
C ALA A 6 3.41 -16.47 -27.12
N GLU A 7 4.18 -15.45 -26.78
CA GLU A 7 4.56 -15.14 -25.41
C GLU A 7 3.31 -14.83 -24.58
N ARG A 8 3.01 -15.68 -23.59
CA ARG A 8 1.84 -15.52 -22.73
C ARG A 8 2.16 -14.55 -21.61
N ILE A 9 1.48 -13.41 -21.60
CA ILE A 9 1.57 -12.41 -20.54
C ILE A 9 0.41 -12.60 -19.57
N GLY A 10 0.71 -12.58 -18.27
CA GLY A 10 -0.27 -12.66 -17.20
C GLY A 10 -0.15 -11.48 -16.23
N TYR A 11 -1.22 -11.28 -15.47
CA TYR A 11 -1.28 -10.38 -14.32
C TYR A 11 -1.59 -11.21 -13.09
N LEU A 12 -0.85 -10.98 -12.02
CA LEU A 12 -1.05 -11.62 -10.73
C LEU A 12 -1.31 -10.52 -9.70
N THR A 13 -2.49 -10.55 -9.09
CA THR A 13 -2.86 -9.64 -8.02
C THR A 13 -2.88 -10.40 -6.70
N ARG A 14 -2.23 -9.84 -5.69
CA ARG A 14 -2.33 -10.29 -4.30
C ARG A 14 -2.93 -9.18 -3.45
N GLU A 15 -3.96 -9.55 -2.71
CA GLU A 15 -4.64 -8.68 -1.77
C GLU A 15 -4.12 -8.92 -0.35
N GLN A 16 -3.98 -7.84 0.42
CA GLN A 16 -3.67 -7.89 1.84
C GLN A 16 -4.37 -6.73 2.55
N SER A 17 -4.61 -6.86 3.86
CA SER A 17 -5.13 -5.79 4.69
C SER A 17 -4.17 -5.47 5.83
N PHE A 18 -4.17 -4.21 6.27
CA PHE A 18 -3.49 -3.75 7.48
C PHE A 18 -4.33 -2.68 8.19
N SER A 19 -4.18 -2.58 9.51
CA SER A 19 -4.89 -1.60 10.34
C SER A 19 -3.95 -0.48 10.75
N ALA A 20 -4.32 0.77 10.51
CA ALA A 20 -3.51 1.91 10.93
C ALA A 20 -4.37 3.11 11.32
N CYS A 21 -3.82 4.00 12.15
CA CYS A 21 -4.43 5.27 12.49
C CYS A 21 -3.62 6.47 11.96
N HIS A 22 -4.30 7.59 11.73
CA HIS A 22 -3.70 8.82 11.20
C HIS A 22 -4.57 10.05 11.48
N ARG A 23 -4.02 11.24 11.21
CA ARG A 23 -4.71 12.53 11.18
C ARG A 23 -4.29 13.27 9.91
N LEU A 24 -5.27 13.68 9.10
CA LEU A 24 -4.97 14.55 7.97
C LEU A 24 -4.78 15.98 8.48
N HIS A 25 -3.54 16.47 8.45
CA HIS A 25 -3.15 17.81 8.87
C HIS A 25 -1.93 18.26 8.05
N SER A 26 -1.92 19.54 7.68
CA SER A 26 -0.82 20.19 6.95
C SER A 26 -0.27 21.36 7.75
N VAL A 27 1.05 21.41 7.93
CA VAL A 27 1.86 22.41 8.62
C VAL A 27 1.94 23.69 7.81
N HIS A 28 1.56 23.61 6.53
CA HIS A 28 1.49 24.74 5.62
C HIS A 28 0.12 25.42 5.63
N LEU A 29 -0.84 24.90 6.40
CA LEU A 29 -2.17 25.47 6.59
C LEU A 29 -2.37 25.87 8.05
N SER A 30 -3.15 26.92 8.31
CA SER A 30 -3.62 27.23 9.65
C SER A 30 -4.58 26.15 10.18
N ASP A 31 -4.86 26.15 11.48
CA ASP A 31 -5.81 25.19 12.08
C ASP A 31 -7.23 25.31 11.48
N GLU A 32 -7.66 26.52 11.17
CA GLU A 32 -8.97 26.76 10.57
C GLU A 32 -9.02 26.25 9.12
N GLU A 33 -7.98 26.51 8.33
CA GLU A 33 -7.86 25.97 6.96
C GLU A 33 -7.80 24.44 6.97
N ASN A 34 -7.04 23.85 7.88
CA ASN A 34 -6.98 22.39 8.06
C ASN A 34 -8.35 21.80 8.39
N LYS A 35 -9.09 22.43 9.30
CA LYS A 35 -10.44 22.00 9.67
C LYS A 35 -11.41 22.13 8.49
N GLN A 36 -11.29 23.17 7.68
CA GLN A 36 -12.11 23.36 6.48
C GLN A 36 -11.78 22.34 5.39
N VAL A 37 -10.50 22.06 5.14
CA VAL A 37 -10.04 21.14 4.09
C VAL A 37 -10.31 19.67 4.46
N TYR A 38 -9.98 19.27 5.69
CA TYR A 38 -9.99 17.85 6.08
C TYR A 38 -11.16 17.47 7.00
N GLY A 39 -11.89 18.45 7.56
CA GLY A 39 -13.09 18.22 8.35
C GLY A 39 -12.87 17.22 9.49
N LYS A 40 -13.74 16.20 9.56
CA LYS A 40 -13.65 15.14 10.59
C LYS A 40 -12.31 14.39 10.59
N CYS A 41 -11.60 14.35 9.47
CA CYS A 41 -10.31 13.66 9.36
C CYS A 41 -9.16 14.44 10.03
N ASN A 42 -9.36 15.73 10.35
CA ASN A 42 -8.41 16.54 11.13
C ASN A 42 -8.60 16.44 12.65
N ASN A 43 -9.44 15.53 13.15
CA ASN A 43 -9.61 15.29 14.59
C ASN A 43 -8.24 15.28 15.30
N PRO A 44 -7.99 16.11 16.34
CA PRO A 44 -6.69 16.20 16.99
C PRO A 44 -6.14 14.86 17.52
N ASN A 45 -7.05 13.93 17.87
CA ASN A 45 -6.71 12.59 18.32
C ASN A 45 -6.65 11.54 17.19
N GLY A 46 -6.80 11.96 15.93
CA GLY A 46 -6.80 11.10 14.75
C GLY A 46 -8.05 10.23 14.59
N HIS A 47 -7.96 9.28 13.69
CA HIS A 47 -8.93 8.22 13.42
C HIS A 47 -8.19 7.03 12.78
N GLY A 48 -8.88 5.92 12.52
CA GLY A 48 -8.24 4.73 11.95
C GLY A 48 -9.06 4.04 10.88
N HIS A 49 -8.38 3.15 10.15
CA HIS A 49 -8.94 2.36 9.07
C HIS A 49 -8.35 0.95 9.08
N ASN A 50 -9.11 0.03 8.49
CA ASN A 50 -8.59 -1.24 7.99
C ASN A 50 -8.35 -1.06 6.49
N TYR A 51 -7.13 -0.71 6.13
CA TYR A 51 -6.73 -0.51 4.75
C TYR A 51 -6.67 -1.84 4.02
N LYS A 52 -7.07 -1.81 2.75
CA LYS A 52 -6.97 -2.91 1.81
C LYS A 52 -5.97 -2.50 0.73
N VAL A 53 -4.97 -3.33 0.45
CA VAL A 53 -4.00 -3.13 -0.62
C VAL A 53 -4.07 -4.26 -1.62
N GLU A 54 -4.07 -3.91 -2.90
CA GLU A 54 -4.02 -4.85 -4.02
C GLU A 54 -2.72 -4.61 -4.79
N VAL A 55 -1.79 -5.57 -4.73
CA VAL A 55 -0.52 -5.49 -5.44
C VAL A 55 -0.60 -6.36 -6.68
N THR A 56 -0.53 -5.73 -7.84
CA THR A 56 -0.57 -6.40 -9.13
C THR A 56 0.80 -6.39 -9.79
N VAL A 57 1.32 -7.57 -10.14
CA VAL A 57 2.51 -7.74 -10.96
C VAL A 57 2.14 -8.25 -12.34
N ARG A 58 2.86 -7.76 -13.36
CA ARG A 58 2.70 -8.18 -14.76
C ARG A 58 3.97 -8.87 -15.22
N GLY A 59 3.84 -9.99 -15.90
CA GLY A 59 5.00 -10.71 -16.42
C GLY A 59 4.65 -11.82 -17.38
N LYS A 60 5.70 -12.47 -17.89
CA LYS A 60 5.57 -13.68 -18.70
C LYS A 60 5.11 -14.82 -17.81
N ILE A 61 4.18 -15.63 -18.30
CA ILE A 61 3.77 -16.87 -17.64
C ILE A 61 4.86 -17.89 -17.92
N ASP A 62 5.55 -18.33 -16.87
CA ASP A 62 6.55 -19.38 -16.98
C ASP A 62 5.88 -20.68 -17.49
N PRO A 63 6.39 -21.29 -18.58
CA PRO A 63 5.71 -22.40 -19.23
C PRO A 63 5.76 -23.72 -18.45
N ILE A 64 6.64 -23.82 -17.45
CA ILE A 64 6.80 -25.04 -16.62
C ILE A 64 5.90 -24.94 -15.38
N THR A 65 5.94 -23.80 -14.71
CA THR A 65 5.25 -23.58 -13.42
C THR A 65 3.87 -22.94 -13.58
N GLY A 66 3.59 -22.32 -14.72
CA GLY A 66 2.35 -21.59 -14.97
C GLY A 66 2.22 -20.27 -14.19
N MET A 67 3.28 -19.82 -13.54
CA MET A 67 3.26 -18.63 -12.68
C MET A 67 3.81 -17.40 -13.40
N VAL A 68 3.24 -16.23 -13.11
CA VAL A 68 3.86 -14.93 -13.44
C VAL A 68 5.01 -14.61 -12.47
N MET A 69 4.82 -14.95 -11.20
CA MET A 69 5.78 -14.84 -10.11
C MET A 69 5.42 -15.88 -9.05
N ASN A 70 6.41 -16.36 -8.29
CA ASN A 70 6.14 -17.19 -7.12
C ASN A 70 5.30 -16.41 -6.09
N LEU A 71 4.13 -16.95 -5.72
CA LEU A 71 3.20 -16.32 -4.77
C LEU A 71 3.80 -16.10 -3.38
N THR A 72 4.73 -16.96 -2.95
CA THR A 72 5.42 -16.84 -1.67
C THR A 72 6.41 -15.68 -1.67
N GLU A 73 7.11 -15.45 -2.79
CA GLU A 73 7.98 -14.28 -2.94
C GLU A 73 7.17 -12.99 -2.96
N LEU A 74 6.06 -12.94 -3.71
CA LEU A 74 5.17 -11.78 -3.69
C LEU A 74 4.62 -11.49 -2.28
N LYS A 75 4.25 -12.54 -1.53
CA LYS A 75 3.85 -12.41 -0.13
C LYS A 75 4.96 -11.79 0.71
N ARG A 76 6.20 -12.30 0.61
CA ARG A 76 7.34 -11.80 1.39
C ARG A 76 7.65 -10.34 1.07
N CYS A 77 7.61 -9.95 -0.20
CA CYS A 77 7.77 -8.56 -0.61
C CYS A 77 6.71 -7.67 0.02
N ILE A 78 5.42 -8.05 -0.06
CA ILE A 78 4.31 -7.29 0.56
C ILE A 78 4.49 -7.18 2.07
N GLU A 79 4.88 -8.28 2.73
CA GLU A 79 5.14 -8.29 4.17
C GLU A 79 6.21 -7.26 4.55
N GLU A 80 7.36 -7.28 3.86
CA GLU A 80 8.50 -6.41 4.14
C GLU A 80 8.21 -4.94 3.87
N VAL A 81 7.51 -4.63 2.77
CA VAL A 81 7.37 -3.24 2.29
C VAL A 81 6.06 -2.57 2.72
N ILE A 82 5.05 -3.34 3.12
CA ILE A 82 3.73 -2.81 3.50
C ILE A 82 3.39 -3.21 4.94
N ILE A 83 3.39 -4.50 5.26
CA ILE A 83 2.82 -4.96 6.53
C ILE A 83 3.70 -4.60 7.72
N ILE A 84 4.98 -4.95 7.70
CA ILE A 84 5.94 -4.60 8.76
C ILE A 84 5.97 -3.09 9.04
N PRO A 85 6.06 -2.20 8.02
CA PRO A 85 6.13 -0.77 8.29
C PRO A 85 4.78 -0.12 8.65
N LEU A 86 3.62 -0.68 8.26
CA LEU A 86 2.34 0.04 8.35
C LEU A 86 1.30 -0.61 9.27
N ASP A 87 1.34 -1.93 9.48
CA ASP A 87 0.31 -2.61 10.26
C ASP A 87 0.41 -2.33 11.76
N HIS A 88 -0.73 -2.05 12.39
CA HIS A 88 -0.86 -1.64 13.78
C HIS A 88 0.00 -0.41 14.14
N LYS A 89 0.12 0.56 13.20
CA LYS A 89 0.87 1.81 13.39
C LYS A 89 -0.01 3.05 13.38
N ASN A 90 0.50 4.11 13.98
CA ASN A 90 0.11 5.48 13.64
C ASN A 90 0.98 5.99 12.48
N LEU A 91 0.38 6.28 11.33
CA LEU A 91 1.12 6.67 10.12
C LEU A 91 1.98 7.92 10.35
N ASP A 92 1.42 8.95 10.97
CA ASP A 92 2.08 10.26 11.12
C ASP A 92 3.18 10.29 12.21
N LYS A 93 3.19 9.27 13.08
CA LYS A 93 4.09 9.19 14.26
C LYS A 93 5.10 8.06 14.17
N ASP A 94 4.71 6.90 13.65
CA ASP A 94 5.53 5.69 13.66
C ASP A 94 6.21 5.41 12.31
N VAL A 95 5.80 6.09 11.23
CA VAL A 95 6.33 5.87 9.88
C VAL A 95 7.07 7.13 9.41
N PRO A 96 8.43 7.11 9.35
CA PRO A 96 9.23 8.31 9.09
C PRO A 96 8.85 9.07 7.82
N TYR A 97 8.39 8.36 6.79
CA TYR A 97 7.97 8.96 5.53
C TYR A 97 6.88 10.03 5.70
N PHE A 98 5.94 9.84 6.63
CA PHE A 98 4.83 10.78 6.83
C PHE A 98 5.15 11.94 7.77
N ALA A 99 6.32 11.93 8.43
CA ALA A 99 6.68 12.94 9.42
C ALA A 99 6.68 14.39 8.89
N ASP A 100 6.96 14.57 7.60
CA ASP A 100 7.09 15.88 6.94
C ASP A 100 6.14 16.06 5.74
N VAL A 101 5.30 15.07 5.44
CA VAL A 101 4.38 15.07 4.29
C VAL A 101 2.95 15.37 4.73
N ILE A 102 2.56 14.91 5.92
CA ILE A 102 1.26 15.12 6.57
C ILE A 102 1.50 15.36 8.06
N ARG A 103 2.10 16.49 8.37
CA ARG A 103 1.94 17.15 9.67
C ARG A 103 1.39 18.50 9.40
#